data_AF-A0AAE3F2H1-F1
#
_entry.id   AF-A0AAE3F2H1-F1
#
_cell.length_a   1.000
_cell.length_b   1.000
_cell.length_c   1.000
_cell.angle_alpha   90.00
_cell.angle_beta   90.00
_cell.angle_gamma   90.00
#
_symmetry.space_group_name_H-M   'P 1'
#
loop_
_entity.id
_entity.type
_entity.pdbx_description
1 polymer ?
#
loop_
_entity_poly.entity_id
_entity_poly.type
_entity_poly.pdbx_seq_one_letter_code
_entity_poly.pdbx_strand_id
1 'polypeptide(L)'
;MCTRFVYNGKDTIVGFNFDIDLSVWTHKVIEEKNRFYIGIKMPDSSYHSFHGVNKNGNVGTLLYVNGNEKGKYSNAPKCRTISELTESFIKGVITLDDVLNIVQNNRIVYAPDATMQAMLSDKKGRVLIIEPGLGYRLEKVQYSLITNYSILSPEITKPYIVSGDDRFERADELLKHCNDSFSVAEAFQILKSVKQEGIWATRVSFVYSVNENRVYYVENNDFEYVTKYQFCNSY
;
A
#
# COMPACT_ATOMS: atom_id res chain seq x y z
N MET A 1 9.30 -2.14 -6.40
CA MET A 1 8.32 -3.25 -6.47
C MET A 1 7.71 -3.41 -5.08
N CYS A 2 6.48 -3.88 -4.90
CA CYS A 2 5.86 -4.02 -3.57
C CYS A 2 4.79 -5.11 -3.61
N THR A 3 4.38 -5.60 -2.44
CA THR A 3 3.20 -6.48 -2.30
C THR A 3 2.30 -5.94 -1.20
N ARG A 4 0.98 -5.86 -1.43
CA ARG A 4 0.01 -5.29 -0.50
C ARG A 4 -1.24 -6.15 -0.44
N PHE A 5 -1.69 -6.54 0.75
CA PHE A 5 -2.96 -7.24 0.93
C PHE A 5 -3.76 -6.77 2.15
N VAL A 6 -5.10 -6.81 2.03
CA VAL A 6 -6.05 -6.68 3.15
C VAL A 6 -6.73 -8.02 3.31
N TYR A 7 -6.86 -8.50 4.54
CA TYR A 7 -7.63 -9.70 4.86
C TYR A 7 -8.68 -9.36 5.93
N ASN A 8 -9.94 -9.65 5.64
CA ASN A 8 -11.10 -9.41 6.47
C ASN A 8 -11.57 -10.73 7.11
N GLY A 9 -11.11 -11.00 8.33
CA GLY A 9 -11.59 -12.09 9.18
C GLY A 9 -12.28 -11.53 10.44
N LYS A 10 -12.07 -12.19 11.59
CA LYS A 10 -12.43 -11.67 12.92
C LYS A 10 -11.70 -10.36 13.24
N ASP A 11 -10.53 -10.18 12.66
CA ASP A 11 -9.81 -8.91 12.57
C ASP A 11 -9.64 -8.53 11.09
N THR A 12 -9.53 -7.23 10.82
CA THR A 12 -9.04 -6.75 9.53
C THR A 12 -7.53 -6.59 9.65
N ILE A 13 -6.79 -7.47 8.97
CA ILE A 13 -5.33 -7.47 8.93
C ILE A 13 -4.85 -6.91 7.60
N VAL A 14 -3.91 -5.98 7.65
CA VAL A 14 -3.31 -5.36 6.48
C VAL A 14 -1.83 -5.68 6.44
N GLY A 15 -1.34 -6.31 5.37
CA GLY A 15 0.08 -6.59 5.15
C GLY A 15 0.67 -5.81 3.98
N PHE A 16 1.92 -5.36 4.12
CA PHE A 16 2.66 -4.66 3.06
C PHE A 16 4.16 -4.98 3.10
N ASN A 17 4.72 -5.32 1.93
CA ASN A 17 6.16 -5.33 1.66
C ASN A 17 6.54 -4.10 0.84
N PHE A 18 7.50 -3.34 1.36
CA PHE A 18 8.10 -2.19 0.69
C PHE A 18 9.44 -2.58 0.07
N ASP A 19 9.43 -2.82 -1.25
CA ASP A 19 10.63 -3.24 -1.98
C ASP A 19 11.19 -2.09 -2.82
N ILE A 20 12.37 -1.61 -2.43
CA ILE A 20 12.92 -0.38 -2.95
C ILE A 20 14.41 -0.47 -3.23
N ASP A 21 14.82 0.18 -4.31
CA ASP A 21 16.21 0.42 -4.65
C ASP A 21 16.77 1.60 -3.84
N LEU A 22 17.66 1.29 -2.91
CA LEU A 22 18.32 2.28 -2.05
C LEU A 22 19.38 3.11 -2.76
N SER A 23 19.77 2.77 -3.99
CA SER A 23 20.63 3.63 -4.81
C SER A 23 19.87 4.85 -5.35
N VAL A 24 18.54 4.76 -5.41
CA VAL A 24 17.66 5.82 -5.93
C VAL A 24 16.94 6.54 -4.80
N TRP A 25 16.48 5.81 -3.78
CA TRP A 25 15.58 6.36 -2.76
C TRP A 25 16.13 6.24 -1.35
N THR A 26 16.06 7.35 -0.61
CA THR A 26 16.26 7.35 0.85
C THR A 26 14.91 7.20 1.54
N HIS A 27 14.82 6.26 2.49
CA HIS A 27 13.61 6.05 3.28
C HIS A 27 13.91 5.98 4.78
N LYS A 28 12.86 6.13 5.59
CA LYS A 28 12.91 5.95 7.04
C LYS A 28 11.54 5.53 7.57
N VAL A 29 11.49 4.59 8.52
CA VAL A 29 10.27 4.33 9.30
C VAL A 29 10.06 5.47 10.31
N ILE A 30 8.86 6.04 10.33
CA ILE A 30 8.49 7.17 11.19
C ILE A 30 7.23 6.84 11.96
N GLU A 31 7.34 7.00 13.29
CA GLU A 31 6.26 6.84 14.26
C GLU A 31 5.86 8.21 14.79
N GLU A 32 4.60 8.58 14.62
CA GLU A 32 4.02 9.82 15.12
C GLU A 32 2.69 9.54 15.80
N LYS A 33 2.29 10.40 16.74
CA LYS A 33 1.07 10.27 17.57
C LYS A 33 -0.17 9.74 16.82
N ASN A 34 -0.38 10.18 15.58
CA ASN A 34 -1.56 9.82 14.80
C ASN A 34 -1.26 8.96 13.57
N ARG A 35 0.01 8.68 13.25
CA ARG A 35 0.38 7.92 12.05
C ARG A 35 1.69 7.16 12.19
N PHE A 36 1.73 5.98 11.60
CA PHE A 36 2.93 5.22 11.29
C PHE A 36 3.13 5.27 9.78
N TYR A 37 4.34 5.50 9.29
CA TYR A 37 4.58 5.46 7.85
C TYR A 37 6.04 5.16 7.50
N ILE A 38 6.22 4.64 6.29
CA ILE A 38 7.50 4.58 5.62
C ILE A 38 7.65 5.90 4.87
N GLY A 39 8.46 6.79 5.41
CA GLY A 39 8.77 8.08 4.80
C GLY A 39 9.76 7.92 3.66
N ILE A 40 9.45 8.46 2.49
CA ILE A 40 10.41 8.62 1.39
C ILE A 40 10.89 10.07 1.38
N LYS A 41 12.21 10.28 1.35
CA LYS A 41 12.78 11.62 1.30
C LYS A 41 12.64 12.18 -0.12
N MET A 42 11.90 13.27 -0.25
CA MET A 42 11.65 13.94 -1.53
C MET A 42 12.62 15.11 -1.75
N PRO A 43 12.69 15.71 -2.96
CA PRO A 43 13.59 16.84 -3.26
C PRO A 43 13.40 18.08 -2.38
N ASP A 44 12.24 18.25 -1.75
CA ASP A 44 11.96 19.28 -0.76
C ASP A 44 12.64 19.02 0.61
N SER A 45 13.42 17.92 0.71
CA SER A 45 14.09 17.41 1.90
C SER A 45 13.17 16.86 3.00
N SER A 46 11.86 16.80 2.77
CA SER A 46 10.88 16.25 3.69
C SER A 46 10.69 14.74 3.47
N TYR A 47 10.28 14.03 4.52
CA TYR A 47 9.82 12.65 4.42
C TYR A 47 8.31 12.62 4.18
N HIS A 48 7.90 12.18 2.99
CA HIS A 48 6.49 12.07 2.61
C HIS A 48 5.92 10.70 2.96
N SER A 49 4.66 10.68 3.43
CA SER A 49 3.97 9.46 3.84
C SER A 49 3.19 8.87 2.67
N PHE A 50 3.85 8.08 1.82
CA PHE A 50 3.22 7.37 0.69
C PHE A 50 2.81 5.93 1.01
N HIS A 51 3.32 5.38 2.12
CA HIS A 51 2.97 4.06 2.64
C HIS A 51 2.81 4.18 4.15
N GLY A 52 1.60 3.99 4.67
CA GLY A 52 1.40 4.18 6.10
C GLY A 52 -0.01 3.94 6.58
N VAL A 53 -0.13 4.03 7.90
CA VAL A 53 -1.33 3.78 8.70
C VAL A 53 -1.61 5.01 9.54
N ASN A 54 -2.84 5.46 9.53
CA ASN A 54 -3.33 6.46 10.47
C ASN A 54 -4.03 5.76 11.65
N LYS A 55 -4.01 6.38 12.83
CA LYS A 55 -4.73 5.91 14.02
C LYS A 55 -6.24 5.72 13.83
N ASN A 56 -6.83 6.37 12.82
CA ASN A 56 -8.25 6.22 12.48
C ASN A 56 -8.55 4.92 11.68
N GLY A 57 -7.50 4.17 11.31
CA GLY A 57 -7.55 2.93 10.55
C GLY A 57 -7.42 3.08 9.03
N ASN A 58 -7.17 4.29 8.53
CA ASN A 58 -6.78 4.50 7.14
C ASN A 58 -5.41 3.88 6.89
N VAL A 59 -5.30 3.01 5.88
CA VAL A 59 -4.02 2.49 5.39
C VAL A 59 -3.89 2.79 3.91
N GLY A 60 -2.87 3.56 3.54
CA GLY A 60 -2.58 3.88 2.14
C GLY A 60 -1.21 3.38 1.73
N THR A 61 -1.10 2.90 0.49
CA THR A 61 0.19 2.49 -0.10
C THR A 61 0.20 2.79 -1.59
N LEU A 62 1.29 3.40 -2.07
CA LEU A 62 1.62 3.46 -3.48
C LEU A 62 2.45 2.24 -3.92
N LEU A 63 2.24 1.76 -5.14
CA LEU A 63 3.04 0.69 -5.74
C LEU A 63 3.40 1.09 -7.16
N TYR A 64 4.65 0.86 -7.57
CA TYR A 64 5.08 1.06 -8.96
C TYR A 64 4.21 0.21 -9.88
N VAL A 65 3.84 0.77 -11.03
CA VAL A 65 3.13 0.08 -12.10
C VAL A 65 3.64 0.60 -13.44
N ASN A 66 3.70 -0.24 -14.47
CA ASN A 66 3.99 0.28 -15.80
C ASN A 66 2.88 1.23 -16.25
N GLY A 67 3.24 2.50 -16.48
CA GLY A 67 2.27 3.56 -16.73
C GLY A 67 1.55 3.46 -18.07
N ASN A 68 0.44 4.18 -18.20
CA ASN A 68 -0.29 4.37 -19.44
C ASN A 68 -0.53 5.86 -19.73
N GLU A 69 -0.68 6.23 -21.00
CA GLU A 69 -0.84 7.64 -21.41
C GLU A 69 -2.07 8.32 -20.79
N LYS A 70 -3.15 7.59 -20.50
CA LYS A 70 -4.36 8.17 -19.89
C LYS A 70 -4.12 8.61 -18.45
N GLY A 71 -3.15 8.00 -17.76
CA GLY A 71 -2.73 8.34 -16.41
C GLY A 71 -1.67 9.46 -16.35
N LYS A 72 -1.15 9.93 -17.49
CA LYS A 72 -0.08 10.93 -17.54
C LYS A 72 -0.41 12.17 -16.72
N TYR A 73 0.62 12.66 -16.01
CA TYR A 73 0.57 13.86 -15.20
C TYR A 73 -0.07 15.04 -15.95
N SER A 74 -0.87 15.80 -15.22
CA SER A 74 -1.45 17.06 -15.68
C SER A 74 -1.82 17.91 -14.48
N ASN A 75 -1.59 19.21 -14.61
CA ASN A 75 -1.98 20.24 -13.65
C ASN A 75 -3.36 20.85 -13.96
N ALA A 76 -4.15 20.26 -14.86
CA ALA A 76 -5.48 20.77 -15.19
C ALA A 76 -6.37 20.79 -13.93
N PRO A 77 -7.33 21.74 -13.79
CA PRO A 77 -8.07 21.94 -12.53
C PRO A 77 -8.80 20.72 -11.97
N LYS A 78 -9.24 19.79 -12.83
CA LYS A 78 -9.91 18.54 -12.44
C LYS A 78 -8.96 17.35 -12.28
N CYS A 79 -7.65 17.54 -12.33
CA CYS A 79 -6.67 16.49 -12.09
C CYS A 79 -6.21 16.47 -10.63
N ARG A 80 -6.00 15.27 -10.10
CA ARG A 80 -5.40 15.03 -8.78
C ARG A 80 -4.33 13.96 -8.93
N THR A 81 -3.15 14.19 -8.36
CA THR A 81 -2.10 13.17 -8.38
C THR A 81 -2.45 12.06 -7.40
N ILE A 82 -2.12 10.82 -7.76
CA ILE A 82 -2.35 9.66 -6.91
C ILE A 82 -1.53 9.73 -5.60
N SER A 83 -0.35 10.36 -5.65
CA SER A 83 0.52 10.57 -4.48
C SER A 83 -0.07 11.55 -3.47
N GLU A 84 -0.57 12.72 -3.90
CA GLU A 84 -1.23 13.69 -3.02
C GLU A 84 -2.47 13.09 -2.35
N LEU A 85 -3.27 12.34 -3.12
CA LEU A 85 -4.47 11.69 -2.62
C LEU A 85 -4.13 10.65 -1.54
N THR A 86 -3.14 9.79 -1.81
CA THR A 86 -2.69 8.74 -0.89
C THR A 86 -2.09 9.35 0.38
N GLU A 87 -1.27 10.39 0.25
CA GLU A 87 -0.65 11.05 1.38
C GLU A 87 -1.70 11.76 2.27
N SER A 88 -2.67 12.44 1.66
CA SER A 88 -3.77 13.07 2.40
C SER A 88 -4.59 12.05 3.19
N PHE A 89 -4.81 10.87 2.60
CA PHE A 89 -5.52 9.77 3.23
C PHE A 89 -4.74 9.20 4.43
N ILE A 90 -3.43 8.99 4.30
CA ILE A 90 -2.54 8.51 5.38
C ILE A 90 -2.42 9.56 6.50
N LYS A 91 -2.40 10.86 6.16
CA LYS A 91 -2.46 11.95 7.14
C LYS A 91 -3.81 12.04 7.86
N GLY A 92 -4.84 11.34 7.38
CA GLY A 92 -6.19 11.37 7.96
C GLY A 92 -6.95 12.67 7.66
N VAL A 93 -6.52 13.42 6.64
CA VAL A 93 -7.18 14.65 6.18
C VAL A 93 -8.47 14.34 5.43
N ILE A 94 -8.50 13.19 4.74
CA ILE A 94 -9.64 12.71 3.97
C ILE A 94 -9.99 11.27 4.36
N THR A 95 -11.27 10.94 4.28
CA THR A 95 -11.80 9.58 4.50
C THR A 95 -11.80 8.77 3.21
N LEU A 96 -12.11 7.48 3.28
CA LEU A 96 -12.23 6.64 2.09
C LEU A 96 -13.39 7.11 1.20
N ASP A 97 -14.46 7.62 1.80
CA ASP A 97 -15.63 8.15 1.09
C ASP A 97 -15.29 9.47 0.36
N ASP A 98 -14.46 10.33 0.98
CA ASP A 98 -13.94 11.52 0.30
C ASP A 98 -13.05 11.14 -0.89
N VAL A 99 -12.17 10.14 -0.72
CA VAL A 99 -11.35 9.64 -1.82
C VAL A 99 -12.23 9.07 -2.94
N LEU A 100 -13.25 8.28 -2.60
CA LEU A 100 -14.18 7.73 -3.58
C LEU A 100 -14.88 8.84 -4.38
N ASN A 101 -15.36 9.88 -3.70
CA ASN A 101 -15.96 11.04 -4.36
C ASN A 101 -14.96 11.77 -5.27
N ILE A 102 -13.70 11.90 -4.85
CA ILE A 102 -12.64 12.50 -5.69
C ILE A 102 -12.40 11.65 -6.94
N VAL A 103 -12.20 10.34 -6.83
CA VAL A 103 -11.90 9.49 -8.02
C VAL A 103 -13.08 9.40 -8.99
N GLN A 104 -14.30 9.66 -8.52
CA GLN A 104 -15.51 9.74 -9.36
C GLN A 104 -15.62 11.06 -10.13
N ASN A 105 -15.13 12.16 -9.56
CA ASN A 105 -15.35 13.52 -10.10
C ASN A 105 -14.08 14.16 -10.69
N ASN A 106 -12.92 13.55 -10.47
CA ASN A 106 -11.62 14.03 -10.90
C ASN A 106 -10.88 12.98 -11.71
N ARG A 107 -10.05 13.45 -12.65
CA ARG A 107 -9.11 12.57 -13.34
C ARG A 107 -7.92 12.32 -12.41
N ILE A 108 -7.70 11.07 -12.06
CA ILE A 108 -6.51 10.68 -11.29
C ILE A 108 -5.34 10.50 -12.24
N VAL A 109 -4.22 11.13 -11.90
CA VAL A 109 -2.99 11.13 -12.69
C VAL A 109 -1.80 10.66 -11.86
N TYR A 110 -0.74 10.24 -12.53
CA TYR A 110 0.56 9.98 -11.92
C TYR A 110 1.20 11.25 -11.34
N ALA A 111 2.21 11.07 -10.50
CA ALA A 111 3.12 12.15 -10.15
C ALA A 111 4.02 12.49 -11.37
N PRO A 112 4.64 13.69 -11.41
CA PRO A 112 5.53 14.07 -12.51
C PRO A 112 6.72 13.12 -12.72
N ASP A 113 7.17 12.46 -11.67
CA ASP A 113 8.43 11.71 -11.55
C ASP A 113 8.24 10.19 -11.44
N ALA A 114 7.02 9.70 -11.21
CA ALA A 114 6.76 8.28 -11.01
C ALA A 114 5.37 7.83 -11.44
N THR A 115 5.31 6.62 -12.01
CA THR A 115 4.07 5.93 -12.37
C THR A 115 3.71 4.92 -11.27
N MET A 116 2.59 5.17 -10.59
CA MET A 116 2.18 4.45 -9.39
C MET A 116 0.68 4.15 -9.43
N GLN A 117 0.29 3.03 -8.82
CA GLN A 117 -1.09 2.72 -8.43
C GLN A 117 -1.24 2.76 -6.91
N ALA A 118 -2.46 2.84 -6.40
CA ALA A 118 -2.72 2.84 -4.98
C ALA A 118 -3.68 1.72 -4.56
N MET A 119 -3.45 1.20 -3.36
CA MET A 119 -4.49 0.54 -2.57
C MET A 119 -4.68 1.33 -1.28
N LEU A 120 -5.91 1.77 -1.05
CA LEU A 120 -6.34 2.44 0.17
C LEU A 120 -7.35 1.55 0.88
N SER A 121 -7.25 1.42 2.20
CA SER A 121 -8.23 0.68 2.99
C SER A 121 -8.58 1.39 4.29
N ASP A 122 -9.76 1.10 4.82
CA ASP A 122 -10.21 1.65 6.10
C ASP A 122 -10.47 0.55 7.14
N LYS A 123 -10.71 0.96 8.39
CA LYS A 123 -11.04 0.05 9.51
C LYS A 123 -12.32 -0.76 9.33
N LYS A 124 -13.14 -0.47 8.31
CA LYS A 124 -14.37 -1.23 8.01
C LYS A 124 -14.09 -2.39 7.05
N GLY A 125 -12.83 -2.60 6.68
CA GLY A 125 -12.40 -3.64 5.73
C GLY A 125 -12.67 -3.29 4.28
N ARG A 126 -13.01 -2.03 3.97
CA ARG A 126 -13.20 -1.59 2.59
C ARG A 126 -11.84 -1.33 1.94
N VAL A 127 -11.73 -1.66 0.66
CA VAL A 127 -10.53 -1.49 -0.15
C VAL A 127 -10.88 -0.71 -1.41
N LEU A 128 -10.14 0.36 -1.69
CA LEU A 128 -10.20 1.13 -2.92
C LEU A 128 -8.87 1.00 -3.65
N ILE A 129 -8.89 0.29 -4.77
CA ILE A 129 -7.77 0.20 -5.72
C ILE A 129 -7.94 1.30 -6.75
N ILE A 130 -6.89 2.09 -6.99
CA ILE A 130 -6.91 3.21 -7.93
C ILE A 130 -5.73 3.06 -8.88
N GLU A 131 -6.04 3.00 -10.18
CA GLU A 131 -5.05 2.91 -11.24
C GLU A 131 -5.22 4.12 -12.18
N PRO A 132 -4.31 5.11 -12.12
CA PRO A 132 -4.42 6.33 -12.92
C PRO A 132 -4.61 6.04 -14.41
N GLY A 133 -5.60 6.67 -15.03
CA GLY A 133 -5.97 6.47 -16.43
C GLY A 133 -6.83 5.24 -16.74
N LEU A 134 -6.98 4.30 -15.79
CA LEU A 134 -7.78 3.07 -15.97
C LEU A 134 -9.06 3.09 -15.14
N GLY A 135 -9.00 3.68 -13.95
CA GLY A 135 -10.17 3.88 -13.10
C GLY A 135 -9.90 3.46 -11.66
N TYR A 136 -10.94 2.96 -11.00
CA TYR A 136 -10.88 2.51 -9.61
C TYR A 136 -11.79 1.29 -9.40
N ARG A 137 -11.51 0.52 -8.34
CA ARG A 137 -12.38 -0.56 -7.86
C ARG A 137 -12.52 -0.44 -6.34
N LEU A 138 -13.76 -0.24 -5.89
CA LEU A 138 -14.13 -0.33 -4.48
C LEU A 138 -14.64 -1.74 -4.20
N GLU A 139 -14.10 -2.38 -3.17
CA GLU A 139 -14.49 -3.72 -2.77
C GLU A 139 -14.48 -3.89 -1.25
N LYS A 140 -15.27 -4.87 -0.79
CA LYS A 140 -15.21 -5.39 0.57
C LYS A 140 -15.41 -6.90 0.47
N VAL A 141 -14.28 -7.60 0.35
CA VAL A 141 -14.18 -9.04 0.12
C VAL A 141 -13.34 -9.68 1.22
N GLN A 142 -13.23 -11.01 1.26
CA GLN A 142 -12.45 -11.70 2.29
C GLN A 142 -10.97 -11.29 2.25
N TYR A 143 -10.38 -11.16 1.07
CA TYR A 143 -9.08 -10.51 0.92
C TYR A 143 -8.96 -9.77 -0.40
N SER A 144 -8.13 -8.73 -0.40
CA SER A 144 -7.72 -7.96 -1.58
C SER A 144 -6.19 -7.99 -1.66
N LEU A 145 -5.63 -8.13 -2.87
CA LEU A 145 -4.19 -8.21 -3.10
C LEU A 145 -3.82 -7.37 -4.33
N ILE A 146 -2.71 -6.63 -4.24
CA ILE A 146 -2.03 -6.02 -5.40
C ILE A 146 -0.52 -6.17 -5.28
N THR A 147 0.15 -6.19 -6.43
CA THR A 147 1.61 -6.05 -6.56
C THR A 147 1.93 -4.89 -7.53
N ASN A 148 2.73 -5.11 -8.56
CA ASN A 148 3.23 -4.07 -9.47
C ASN A 148 2.64 -4.11 -10.88
N TYR A 149 1.60 -4.91 -11.08
CA TYR A 149 0.81 -4.93 -12.30
C TYR A 149 -0.63 -4.55 -12.02
N SER A 150 -1.31 -4.18 -13.10
CA SER A 150 -2.70 -3.74 -13.10
C SER A 150 -3.61 -4.91 -12.76
N ILE A 151 -4.58 -4.66 -11.88
CA ILE A 151 -5.71 -5.57 -11.67
C ILE A 151 -6.93 -5.13 -12.49
N LEU A 152 -7.07 -3.83 -12.80
CA LEU A 152 -8.19 -3.35 -13.62
C LEU A 152 -8.04 -3.72 -15.10
N SER A 153 -6.81 -3.86 -15.58
CA SER A 153 -6.49 -4.18 -16.98
C SER A 153 -5.15 -4.95 -17.08
N PRO A 154 -5.06 -6.20 -16.58
CA PRO A 154 -3.80 -6.95 -16.47
C PRO A 154 -3.00 -7.05 -17.77
N GLU A 155 -3.67 -7.17 -18.92
CA GLU A 155 -3.04 -7.31 -20.24
C GLU A 155 -2.13 -6.15 -20.62
N ILE A 156 -2.36 -4.93 -20.09
CA ILE A 156 -1.51 -3.76 -20.40
C ILE A 156 -0.20 -3.74 -19.62
N THR A 157 -0.13 -4.46 -18.50
CA THR A 157 1.06 -4.56 -17.65
C THR A 157 1.77 -5.90 -17.78
N LYS A 158 1.07 -6.94 -18.28
CA LYS A 158 1.60 -8.30 -18.46
C LYS A 158 2.92 -8.37 -19.23
N PRO A 159 3.15 -7.61 -20.32
CA PRO A 159 4.44 -7.63 -21.02
C PRO A 159 5.62 -7.08 -20.21
N TYR A 160 5.36 -6.37 -19.10
CA TYR A 160 6.36 -5.72 -18.26
C TYR A 160 6.62 -6.47 -16.95
N ILE A 161 5.97 -7.62 -16.74
CA ILE A 161 6.25 -8.49 -15.60
C ILE A 161 7.65 -9.05 -15.77
N VAL A 162 8.50 -8.83 -14.78
CA VAL A 162 9.88 -9.33 -14.77
C VAL A 162 9.86 -10.86 -14.74
N SER A 163 10.71 -11.50 -15.54
CA SER A 163 10.81 -12.95 -15.56
C SER A 163 11.03 -13.51 -14.15
N GLY A 164 10.14 -14.41 -13.72
CA GLY A 164 10.18 -15.05 -12.40
C GLY A 164 9.51 -14.25 -11.29
N ASP A 165 8.93 -13.07 -11.55
CA ASP A 165 8.07 -12.38 -10.57
C ASP A 165 6.70 -13.07 -10.50
N ASP A 166 6.51 -13.87 -9.45
CA ASP A 166 5.31 -14.65 -9.14
C ASP A 166 4.70 -14.27 -7.78
N ARG A 167 5.07 -13.08 -7.25
CA ARG A 167 4.73 -12.68 -5.88
C ARG A 167 3.23 -12.58 -5.66
N PHE A 168 2.47 -12.17 -6.67
CA PHE A 168 1.02 -12.11 -6.55
C PHE A 168 0.46 -13.53 -6.47
N GLU A 169 0.85 -14.42 -7.37
CA GLU A 169 0.32 -15.78 -7.46
C GLU A 169 0.61 -16.55 -6.17
N ARG A 170 1.83 -16.43 -5.63
CA ARG A 170 2.18 -17.06 -4.35
C ARG A 170 1.42 -16.45 -3.17
N ALA A 171 1.29 -15.13 -3.09
CA ALA A 171 0.51 -14.50 -2.02
C ALA A 171 -0.98 -14.84 -2.12
N ASP A 172 -1.54 -14.84 -3.33
CA ASP A 172 -2.94 -15.17 -3.61
C ASP A 172 -3.25 -16.61 -3.19
N GLU A 173 -2.40 -17.57 -3.55
CA GLU A 173 -2.55 -18.97 -3.16
C GLU A 173 -2.54 -19.14 -1.63
N LEU A 174 -1.62 -18.46 -0.92
CA LEU A 174 -1.56 -18.52 0.53
C LEU A 174 -2.78 -17.87 1.20
N LEU A 175 -3.21 -16.70 0.72
CA LEU A 175 -4.35 -15.96 1.27
C LEU A 175 -5.67 -16.73 1.11
N LYS A 176 -5.85 -17.48 0.03
CA LYS A 176 -7.04 -18.34 -0.20
C LYS A 176 -7.20 -19.46 0.83
N HIS A 177 -6.10 -19.93 1.41
CA HIS A 177 -6.09 -21.03 2.39
C HIS A 177 -6.23 -20.54 3.84
N CYS A 178 -6.20 -19.23 4.05
CA CYS A 178 -6.46 -18.63 5.36
C CYS A 178 -7.96 -18.74 5.71
N ASN A 179 -8.27 -18.54 6.99
CA ASN A 179 -9.64 -18.56 7.51
C ASN A 179 -9.92 -17.30 8.34
N ASP A 180 -11.10 -17.22 8.96
CA ASP A 180 -11.50 -16.01 9.70
C ASP A 180 -10.66 -15.72 10.96
N SER A 181 -9.81 -16.66 11.42
CA SER A 181 -8.84 -16.41 12.49
C SER A 181 -7.46 -15.95 12.02
N PHE A 182 -7.35 -15.50 10.75
CA PHE A 182 -6.12 -14.96 10.18
C PHE A 182 -5.48 -13.90 11.10
N SER A 183 -4.19 -14.10 11.37
CA SER A 183 -3.44 -13.40 12.40
C SER A 183 -2.30 -12.54 11.84
N VAL A 184 -1.76 -11.67 12.69
CA VAL A 184 -0.54 -10.90 12.38
C VAL A 184 0.64 -11.82 12.04
N ALA A 185 0.74 -12.97 12.71
CA ALA A 185 1.82 -13.94 12.47
C ALA A 185 1.70 -14.58 11.08
N GLU A 186 0.51 -15.02 10.69
CA GLU A 186 0.25 -15.56 9.34
C GLU A 186 0.49 -14.49 8.27
N ALA A 187 0.09 -13.23 8.52
CA ALA A 187 0.38 -12.13 7.62
C ALA A 187 1.89 -11.94 7.39
N PHE A 188 2.72 -11.99 8.44
CA PHE A 188 4.17 -11.95 8.27
C PHE A 188 4.75 -13.18 7.57
N GLN A 189 4.19 -14.37 7.79
CA GLN A 189 4.62 -15.57 7.05
C GLN A 189 4.39 -15.41 5.54
N ILE A 190 3.23 -14.86 5.15
CA ILE A 190 2.94 -14.55 3.75
C ILE A 190 3.93 -13.50 3.24
N LEU A 191 4.11 -12.37 3.93
CA LEU A 191 5.06 -11.32 3.55
C LEU A 191 6.51 -11.84 3.43
N LYS A 192 6.95 -12.72 4.33
CA LYS A 192 8.26 -13.38 4.28
C LYS A 192 8.39 -14.27 3.04
N SER A 193 7.33 -14.98 2.66
CA SER A 193 7.34 -15.86 1.48
C SER A 193 7.48 -15.08 0.17
N VAL A 194 6.94 -13.86 0.10
CA VAL A 194 6.98 -13.00 -1.10
C VAL A 194 7.95 -11.82 -0.95
N LYS A 195 8.90 -11.92 -0.02
CA LYS A 195 9.97 -10.92 0.15
C LYS A 195 10.90 -10.93 -1.06
N GLN A 196 11.54 -9.80 -1.29
CA GLN A 196 12.55 -9.64 -2.33
C GLN A 196 13.94 -9.46 -1.74
N GLU A 197 14.95 -9.81 -2.53
CA GLU A 197 16.37 -9.64 -2.21
C GLU A 197 17.08 -8.87 -3.36
N GLY A 198 18.36 -8.54 -3.17
CA GLY A 198 19.14 -7.80 -4.16
C GLY A 198 18.80 -6.30 -4.19
N ILE A 199 18.84 -5.71 -5.40
CA ILE A 199 18.67 -4.26 -5.60
C ILE A 199 17.30 -3.80 -5.07
N TRP A 200 16.24 -4.53 -5.43
CA TRP A 200 14.87 -4.29 -4.97
C TRP A 200 14.53 -5.11 -3.73
N ALA A 201 15.45 -5.24 -2.77
CA ALA A 201 15.15 -5.99 -1.55
C ALA A 201 14.00 -5.35 -0.74
N THR A 202 13.23 -6.18 -0.03
CA THR A 202 12.22 -5.70 0.92
C THR A 202 12.91 -5.01 2.10
N ARG A 203 12.72 -3.69 2.21
CA ARG A 203 13.37 -2.86 3.23
C ARG A 203 12.52 -2.68 4.46
N VAL A 204 11.21 -2.68 4.30
CA VAL A 204 10.27 -2.66 5.42
C VAL A 204 9.12 -3.59 5.07
N SER A 205 8.72 -4.42 6.03
CA SER A 205 7.40 -5.08 5.96
C SER A 205 6.59 -4.63 7.15
N PHE A 206 5.34 -4.23 6.96
CA PHE A 206 4.45 -3.94 8.07
C PHE A 206 3.15 -4.72 7.99
N VAL A 207 2.62 -5.05 9.16
CA VAL A 207 1.30 -5.62 9.36
C VAL A 207 0.53 -4.72 10.32
N TYR A 208 -0.67 -4.27 9.93
CA TYR A 208 -1.57 -3.52 10.80
C TYR A 208 -2.77 -4.38 11.20
N SER A 209 -3.02 -4.44 12.50
CA SER A 209 -4.24 -4.99 13.09
C SER A 209 -5.21 -3.87 13.42
N VAL A 210 -6.42 -3.92 12.84
CA VAL A 210 -7.47 -2.95 13.11
C VAL A 210 -7.98 -3.09 14.53
N ASN A 211 -8.23 -4.32 15.01
CA ASN A 211 -8.74 -4.56 16.36
C ASN A 211 -7.79 -4.08 17.45
N GLU A 212 -6.48 -4.29 17.28
CA GLU A 212 -5.47 -3.82 18.24
C GLU A 212 -5.12 -2.33 18.05
N ASN A 213 -5.52 -1.74 16.92
CA ASN A 213 -5.05 -0.44 16.45
C ASN A 213 -3.52 -0.32 16.58
N ARG A 214 -2.80 -1.31 16.03
CA ARG A 214 -1.36 -1.49 16.22
C ARG A 214 -0.69 -1.88 14.92
N VAL A 215 0.44 -1.23 14.64
CA VAL A 215 1.35 -1.63 13.57
C VAL A 215 2.44 -2.53 14.14
N TYR A 216 2.72 -3.61 13.42
CA TYR A 216 3.89 -4.44 13.59
C TYR A 216 4.77 -4.25 12.37
N TYR A 217 6.08 -4.15 12.52
CA TYR A 217 6.96 -4.01 11.36
C TYR A 217 8.32 -4.65 11.55
N VAL A 218 8.94 -4.99 10.42
CA VAL A 218 10.30 -5.54 10.31
C VAL A 218 11.07 -4.67 9.33
N GLU A 219 12.37 -4.52 9.54
CA GLU A 219 13.25 -3.79 8.63
C GLU A 219 14.28 -4.76 8.01
N ASN A 220 14.67 -4.49 6.76
CA ASN A 220 15.75 -5.17 6.05
C ASN A 220 15.63 -6.70 6.00
N ASN A 221 14.44 -7.23 5.68
CA ASN A 221 14.16 -8.66 5.61
C ASN A 221 14.38 -9.45 6.92
N ASP A 222 14.52 -8.77 8.06
CA ASP A 222 14.79 -9.42 9.33
C ASP A 222 13.50 -9.80 10.07
N PHE A 223 12.82 -10.82 9.55
CA PHE A 223 11.55 -11.32 10.09
C PHE A 223 11.67 -11.97 11.47
N GLU A 224 12.89 -12.13 12.01
CA GLU A 224 13.12 -12.64 13.36
C GLU A 224 12.92 -11.53 14.42
N TYR A 225 13.02 -10.25 14.03
CA TYR A 225 12.84 -9.11 14.92
C TYR A 225 11.65 -8.23 14.48
N VAL A 226 10.49 -8.50 15.09
CA VAL A 226 9.27 -7.71 14.87
C VAL A 226 9.15 -6.59 15.91
N THR A 227 9.20 -5.34 15.44
CA THR A 227 8.92 -4.15 16.25
C THR A 227 7.43 -3.85 16.26
N LYS A 228 6.95 -3.19 17.32
CA LYS A 228 5.53 -2.87 17.53
C LYS A 228 5.34 -1.39 17.81
N TYR A 229 4.40 -0.78 17.10
CA TYR A 229 3.94 0.58 17.32
C TYR A 229 2.44 0.59 17.66
N GLN A 230 2.11 1.00 18.88
CA GLN A 230 0.74 1.12 19.36
C GLN A 230 0.23 2.54 19.15
N PHE A 231 -0.90 2.71 18.46
CA PHE A 231 -1.61 3.98 18.53
C PHE A 231 -2.28 4.11 19.90
N CYS A 232 -1.90 5.13 20.66
CA CYS A 232 -2.55 5.43 21.94
C CYS A 232 -3.95 6.00 21.68
N ASN A 233 -4.98 5.38 22.26
CA ASN A 233 -6.28 6.02 22.37
C ASN A 233 -6.11 7.26 23.26
N SER A 234 -6.55 8.41 22.77
CA SER A 234 -6.69 9.59 23.61
C SER A 234 -7.87 9.30 24.54
N TYR A 235 -7.61 9.10 25.83
CA TYR A 235 -8.66 9.07 26.86
C TYR A 235 -9.37 10.42 26.92
#